data_AF-A0A1X7I5L2-F1
#
_entry.id   AF-A0A1X7I5L2-F1
#
_cell.length_a   1.000
_cell.length_b   1.000
_cell.length_c   1.000
_cell.angle_alpha   90.00
_cell.angle_beta   90.00
_cell.angle_gamma   90.00
#
_symmetry.space_group_name_H-M   'P 1'
#
loop_
_entity.id
_entity.type
_entity.pdbx_description
1 polymer ?
#
loop_
_entity_poly.entity_id
_entity_poly.type
_entity_poly.pdbx_seq_one_letter_code
_entity_poly.pdbx_strand_id
1 'polypeptide(L)'
;MVLRALFLAWSDLMRPRIFGVVLLGVGLTLALFVALQAGTFWAIRIFAPEQISLPWIGAVPLAPALSWSSLLLFPIMSIFLMAPVAAGFSGLFAERVSEAVEETHYPAARGLPVDFWDGLLESLAVMGAVILVTLVTLVLTPFLGPLASVLYYGGNGWLLGREFFQMAARRHLHEPQATALRRRLTPQATALGVLIAALLTVPLLNIVVPVLAAAGFTHLYHLSASRRPDLRG
;
A
#
# COMPACT_ATOMS: atom_id res chain seq x y z
N MET A 1 -13.92 18.80 2.52
CA MET A 1 -12.69 18.51 1.75
C MET A 1 -12.44 17.01 1.68
N VAL A 2 -12.30 16.34 2.82
CA VAL A 2 -12.08 14.88 2.92
C VAL A 2 -13.10 14.06 2.12
N LEU A 3 -14.40 14.20 2.42
CA LEU A 3 -15.43 13.44 1.70
C LEU A 3 -15.44 13.75 0.20
N ARG A 4 -15.28 15.02 -0.19
CA ARG A 4 -15.19 15.42 -1.60
C ARG A 4 -13.99 14.76 -2.30
N ALA A 5 -12.83 14.73 -1.65
CA ALA A 5 -11.64 14.06 -2.18
C ALA A 5 -11.88 12.56 -2.36
N LEU A 6 -12.52 11.90 -1.39
CA LEU A 6 -12.87 10.49 -1.47
C LEU A 6 -13.87 10.20 -2.60
N PHE A 7 -14.90 11.03 -2.76
CA PHE A 7 -15.88 10.88 -3.85
C PHE A 7 -15.25 11.08 -5.23
N LEU A 8 -14.37 12.08 -5.39
CA LEU A 8 -13.62 12.28 -6.64
C LEU A 8 -12.73 11.08 -6.95
N ALA A 9 -11.97 10.60 -5.95
CA ALA A 9 -11.14 9.40 -6.09
C ALA A 9 -11.97 8.16 -6.47
N TRP A 10 -13.18 8.03 -5.91
CA TRP A 10 -14.09 6.94 -6.25
C TRP A 10 -14.58 7.02 -7.70
N SER A 11 -14.95 8.21 -8.18
CA SER A 11 -15.31 8.40 -9.60
C SER A 11 -14.14 8.14 -10.54
N ASP A 12 -12.92 8.38 -10.07
CA ASP A 12 -11.70 8.20 -10.84
C ASP A 12 -11.31 6.75 -11.05
N LEU A 13 -11.69 5.85 -10.14
CA LEU A 13 -11.49 4.40 -10.31
C LEU A 13 -12.17 3.85 -11.58
N MET A 14 -13.26 4.48 -12.04
CA MET A 14 -13.96 4.06 -13.26
C MET A 14 -13.29 4.57 -14.55
N ARG A 15 -12.23 5.39 -14.45
CA ARG A 15 -11.53 5.89 -15.63
C ARG A 15 -10.58 4.81 -16.18
N PRO A 16 -10.55 4.56 -17.51
CA PRO A 16 -9.75 3.48 -18.11
C PRO A 16 -8.27 3.52 -17.74
N ARG A 17 -7.67 4.73 -17.67
CA ARG A 17 -6.26 4.91 -17.30
C ARG A 17 -5.97 4.47 -15.87
N ILE A 18 -6.82 4.85 -14.92
CA ILE A 18 -6.65 4.54 -13.48
C ILE A 18 -7.00 3.08 -13.22
N PHE A 19 -8.07 2.57 -13.83
CA PHE A 19 -8.40 1.14 -13.77
C PHE A 19 -7.29 0.26 -14.37
N GLY A 20 -6.62 0.73 -15.42
CA GLY A 20 -5.44 0.07 -15.98
C GLY A 20 -4.30 -0.11 -14.98
N VAL A 21 -4.11 0.84 -14.05
CA VAL A 21 -3.14 0.72 -12.95
C VAL A 21 -3.55 -0.40 -11.98
N VAL A 22 -4.83 -0.47 -11.62
CA VAL A 22 -5.37 -1.57 -10.77
C VAL A 22 -5.12 -2.93 -11.43
N LEU A 23 -5.46 -3.07 -12.71
CA LEU A 23 -5.23 -4.29 -13.48
C LEU A 23 -3.74 -4.65 -13.56
N LEU A 24 -2.85 -3.66 -13.73
CA LEU A 24 -1.42 -3.88 -13.75
C LEU A 24 -0.90 -4.36 -12.39
N GLY A 25 -1.43 -3.81 -11.28
CA GLY A 25 -1.12 -4.28 -9.92
C GLY A 25 -1.55 -5.72 -9.69
N VAL A 26 -2.78 -6.07 -10.08
CA VAL A 26 -3.29 -7.46 -9.99
C VAL A 26 -2.46 -8.38 -10.87
N GLY A 27 -2.22 -8.02 -12.13
CA GLY A 27 -1.43 -8.81 -13.06
C GLY A 27 0.00 -9.03 -12.60
N LEU A 28 0.67 -7.99 -12.09
CA LEU A 28 2.02 -8.09 -11.54
C LEU A 28 2.06 -9.00 -10.31
N THR A 29 1.09 -8.87 -9.41
CA THR A 29 0.99 -9.72 -8.21
C THR A 29 0.84 -11.20 -8.61
N LEU A 30 -0.06 -11.49 -9.56
CA LEU A 30 -0.26 -12.85 -10.07
C LEU A 30 1.00 -13.38 -10.78
N ALA A 31 1.66 -12.55 -11.60
CA ALA A 31 2.88 -12.92 -12.30
C ALA A 31 4.03 -13.24 -11.33
N LEU A 32 4.25 -12.39 -10.33
CA LEU A 32 5.25 -12.61 -9.28
C LEU A 32 4.92 -13.86 -8.46
N PHE A 33 3.64 -14.08 -8.15
CA PHE A 33 3.20 -15.27 -7.44
C PHE A 33 3.52 -16.55 -8.22
N VAL A 34 3.16 -16.60 -9.51
CA VAL A 34 3.45 -17.76 -10.39
C VAL A 34 4.96 -17.97 -10.54
N ALA A 35 5.73 -16.89 -10.75
CA ALA A 35 7.18 -16.97 -10.88
C ALA A 35 7.84 -17.51 -9.60
N LEU A 36 7.40 -17.04 -8.44
CA LEU A 36 7.89 -17.52 -7.16
C LEU A 36 7.52 -18.99 -6.94
N GLN A 37 6.30 -19.41 -7.29
CA GLN A 37 5.88 -20.81 -7.18
C GLN A 37 6.70 -21.72 -8.09
N ALA A 38 6.91 -21.31 -9.34
CA ALA A 38 7.75 -22.04 -10.28
C ALA A 38 9.20 -22.14 -9.79
N GLY A 39 9.76 -21.05 -9.26
CA GLY A 39 11.10 -21.01 -8.69
C GLY A 39 11.25 -21.94 -7.48
N THR A 40 10.28 -21.92 -6.56
CA THR A 40 10.26 -22.82 -5.39
C THR A 40 10.14 -24.28 -5.82
N PHE A 41 9.26 -24.61 -6.75
CA PHE A 41 9.11 -25.97 -7.26
C PHE A 41 10.41 -26.47 -7.94
N TRP A 42 11.05 -25.60 -8.72
CA TRP A 42 12.33 -25.89 -9.38
C TRP A 42 13.45 -26.09 -8.35
N ALA A 43 13.53 -25.24 -7.33
CA ALA A 43 14.49 -25.37 -6.24
C ALA A 43 14.29 -26.67 -5.45
N ILE A 44 13.05 -27.02 -5.11
CA ILE A 44 12.72 -28.29 -4.45
C ILE A 44 13.20 -29.48 -5.29
N ARG A 45 12.97 -29.48 -6.61
CA ARG A 45 13.42 -30.57 -7.48
C ARG A 45 14.94 -30.75 -7.50
N ILE A 46 15.71 -29.68 -7.36
CA ILE A 46 17.17 -29.72 -7.42
C ILE A 46 17.77 -30.07 -6.05
N PHE A 47 17.23 -29.48 -4.98
CA PHE A 47 17.85 -29.50 -3.66
C PHE A 47 17.17 -30.45 -2.67
N ALA A 48 15.92 -30.88 -2.89
CA ALA A 48 15.24 -31.78 -1.96
C ALA A 48 15.64 -33.24 -2.22
N PRO A 49 16.00 -34.01 -1.17
CA PRO A 49 16.23 -35.43 -1.30
C PRO A 49 14.93 -36.16 -1.68
N GLU A 50 15.02 -37.22 -2.49
CA GLU A 50 13.84 -37.96 -2.96
C GLU A 50 13.04 -38.64 -1.83
N GLN A 51 13.70 -38.88 -0.70
CA GLN A 51 13.15 -39.59 0.46
C GLN A 51 13.66 -38.94 1.74
N ILE A 52 12.78 -38.79 2.75
CA ILE A 52 13.19 -38.48 4.12
C ILE A 52 12.89 -39.70 4.96
N SER A 53 13.91 -40.20 5.68
CA SER A 53 13.70 -41.24 6.69
C SER A 53 13.29 -40.56 8.00
N LEU A 54 12.04 -40.76 8.39
CA LEU A 54 11.58 -40.35 9.71
C LEU A 54 11.90 -41.46 10.73
N PRO A 55 12.42 -41.12 11.92
CA PRO A 55 12.52 -42.11 12.99
C PRO A 55 11.12 -42.69 13.24
N TRP A 56 11.01 -44.00 13.47
CA TRP A 56 9.76 -44.74 13.74
C TRP A 56 8.82 -45.00 12.54
N ILE A 57 8.83 -44.18 11.49
CA ILE A 57 7.86 -44.27 10.37
C ILE A 57 8.49 -44.88 9.10
N GLY A 58 9.82 -44.88 8.97
CA GLY A 58 10.54 -45.40 7.82
C GLY A 58 10.75 -44.36 6.71
N ALA A 59 11.17 -44.81 5.53
CA ALA A 59 11.40 -43.95 4.37
C ALA A 59 10.05 -43.51 3.77
N VAL A 60 9.78 -42.20 3.82
CA VAL A 60 8.57 -41.63 3.21
C VAL A 60 8.97 -40.95 1.90
N PRO A 61 8.34 -41.32 0.76
CA PRO A 61 8.61 -40.66 -0.51
C PRO A 61 8.20 -39.20 -0.42
N LEU A 62 9.13 -38.31 -0.74
CA LEU A 62 8.92 -36.87 -0.58
C LEU A 62 8.06 -36.28 -1.70
N ALA A 63 8.08 -36.88 -2.89
CA ALA A 63 7.42 -36.35 -4.08
C ALA A 63 5.89 -36.15 -3.93
N PRO A 64 5.10 -37.09 -3.36
CA PRO A 64 3.66 -36.88 -3.12
C PRO A 64 3.39 -35.94 -1.93
N ALA A 65 4.26 -35.93 -0.92
CA ALA A 65 4.11 -35.09 0.28
C ALA A 65 4.44 -33.62 -0.01
N LEU A 66 5.41 -33.34 -0.89
CA LEU A 66 5.80 -32.00 -1.37
C LEU A 66 4.71 -31.32 -2.20
N SER A 67 3.87 -32.08 -2.91
CA SER A 67 2.70 -31.56 -3.63
C SER A 67 1.69 -30.86 -2.72
N TRP A 68 1.53 -31.33 -1.47
CA TRP A 68 0.61 -30.73 -0.49
C TRP A 68 1.34 -29.79 0.46
N SER A 69 2.61 -30.05 0.78
CA SER A 69 3.41 -29.15 1.63
C SER A 69 3.93 -27.90 0.90
N SER A 70 3.90 -27.84 -0.44
CA SER A 70 4.03 -26.57 -1.17
C SER A 70 2.88 -25.60 -0.87
N LEU A 71 1.69 -26.10 -0.51
CA LEU A 71 0.60 -25.26 -0.01
C LEU A 71 0.90 -24.69 1.38
N LEU A 72 1.73 -25.35 2.20
CA LEU A 72 2.23 -24.80 3.47
C LEU A 72 3.28 -23.71 3.27
N LEU A 73 3.90 -23.63 2.09
CA LEU A 73 4.79 -22.53 1.74
C LEU A 73 4.03 -21.26 1.32
N PHE A 74 2.73 -21.34 0.99
CA PHE A 74 1.93 -20.18 0.57
C PHE A 74 1.98 -19.00 1.56
N PRO A 75 1.81 -19.18 2.88
CA PRO A 75 1.88 -18.09 3.83
C PRO A 75 3.26 -17.43 3.86
N ILE A 76 4.34 -18.22 3.80
CA ILE A 76 5.72 -17.74 3.81
C ILE A 76 6.03 -16.96 2.52
N MET A 77 5.61 -17.52 1.38
CA MET A 77 5.75 -16.90 0.05
C MET A 77 4.97 -15.58 -0.04
N SER A 78 3.80 -15.50 0.60
CA SER A 78 2.98 -14.29 0.66
C SER A 78 3.67 -13.15 1.42
N ILE A 79 4.43 -13.48 2.48
CA ILE A 79 5.25 -12.49 3.21
C ILE A 79 6.37 -11.98 2.31
N PHE A 80 7.06 -12.85 1.57
CA PHE A 80 8.11 -12.46 0.63
C PHE A 80 7.58 -11.60 -0.53
N LEU A 81 6.36 -11.89 -1.01
CA LEU A 81 5.68 -11.07 -2.02
C LEU A 81 5.27 -9.69 -1.51
N MET A 82 5.11 -9.53 -0.20
CA MET A 82 4.69 -8.25 0.39
C MET A 82 5.66 -7.12 0.05
N ALA A 83 6.97 -7.36 0.11
CA ALA A 83 7.98 -6.32 -0.14
C ALA A 83 8.01 -5.85 -1.62
N PRO A 84 8.11 -6.73 -2.64
CA PRO A 84 8.02 -6.34 -4.04
C PRO A 84 6.69 -5.67 -4.41
N VAL A 85 5.57 -6.17 -3.87
CA VAL A 85 4.25 -5.59 -4.13
C VAL A 85 4.13 -4.20 -3.50
N ALA A 86 4.60 -4.02 -2.27
CA ALA A 86 4.63 -2.71 -1.61
C ALA A 86 5.55 -1.71 -2.34
N ALA A 87 6.74 -2.15 -2.78
CA ALA A 87 7.66 -1.31 -3.56
C ALA A 87 7.08 -0.92 -4.93
N GLY A 88 6.46 -1.86 -5.65
CA GLY A 88 5.76 -1.58 -6.89
C GLY A 88 4.60 -0.60 -6.70
N PHE A 89 3.88 -0.73 -5.57
CA PHE A 89 2.80 0.18 -5.21
C PHE A 89 3.26 1.59 -4.89
N SER A 90 4.25 1.74 -4.02
CA SER A 90 4.72 3.06 -3.63
C SER A 90 5.49 3.79 -4.72
N GLY A 91 6.22 3.08 -5.60
CA GLY A 91 6.97 3.73 -6.68
C GLY A 91 6.14 3.95 -7.94
N LEU A 92 5.60 2.88 -8.53
CA LEU A 92 5.04 2.92 -9.89
C LEU A 92 3.54 3.24 -9.88
N PHE A 93 2.76 2.69 -8.94
CA PHE A 93 1.30 2.83 -8.96
C PHE A 93 0.82 4.17 -8.42
N ALA A 94 1.34 4.60 -7.27
CA ALA A 94 0.94 5.87 -6.68
C ALA A 94 1.29 7.06 -7.61
N GLU A 95 2.48 7.04 -8.22
CA GLU A 95 2.93 8.07 -9.18
C GLU A 95 2.01 8.15 -10.41
N ARG A 96 1.77 7.02 -11.09
CA ARG A 96 0.89 6.97 -12.27
C ARG A 96 -0.54 7.39 -11.98
N VAL A 97 -1.05 7.08 -10.79
CA VAL A 97 -2.40 7.47 -10.38
C VAL A 97 -2.45 8.97 -10.13
N SER A 98 -1.50 9.52 -9.36
CA SER A 98 -1.43 10.96 -9.12
C SER A 98 -1.29 11.75 -10.42
N GLU A 99 -0.42 11.31 -11.33
CA GLU A 99 -0.28 11.90 -12.66
C GLU A 99 -1.61 11.85 -13.42
N ALA A 100 -2.24 10.67 -13.56
CA ALA A 100 -3.51 10.55 -14.27
C ALA A 100 -4.64 11.42 -13.69
N VAL A 101 -4.69 11.55 -12.35
CA VAL A 101 -5.64 12.42 -11.65
C VAL A 101 -5.36 13.88 -11.94
N GLU A 102 -4.09 14.31 -11.88
CA GLU A 102 -3.64 15.67 -12.17
C GLU A 102 -3.91 16.05 -13.63
N GLU A 103 -3.61 15.17 -14.59
CA GLU A 103 -3.91 15.40 -16.01
C GLU A 103 -5.40 15.64 -16.25
N THR A 104 -6.25 14.94 -15.50
CA THR A 104 -7.69 14.92 -15.70
C THR A 104 -8.39 16.09 -14.98
N HIS A 105 -7.98 16.41 -13.75
CA HIS A 105 -8.69 17.38 -12.89
C HIS A 105 -7.91 18.67 -12.65
N TYR A 106 -6.58 18.64 -12.79
CA TYR A 106 -5.69 19.75 -12.41
C TYR A 106 -4.62 20.02 -13.48
N PRO A 107 -4.99 20.21 -14.77
CA PRO A 107 -4.02 20.28 -15.87
C PRO A 107 -3.02 21.46 -15.75
N ALA A 108 -3.39 22.51 -15.01
CA ALA A 108 -2.54 23.68 -14.78
C ALA A 108 -1.60 23.56 -13.56
N ALA A 109 -1.68 22.48 -12.80
CA ALA A 109 -0.92 22.26 -11.58
C ALA A 109 -0.40 20.82 -11.53
N ARG A 110 0.36 20.41 -12.55
CA ARG A 110 1.01 19.09 -12.61
C ARG A 110 2.26 19.09 -11.74
N GLY A 111 2.44 18.03 -10.96
CA GLY A 111 3.60 17.83 -10.10
C GLY A 111 4.80 17.28 -10.87
N LEU A 112 5.99 17.41 -10.28
CA LEU A 112 7.20 16.76 -10.78
C LEU A 112 7.24 15.30 -10.31
N PRO A 113 7.72 14.36 -11.14
CA PRO A 113 7.85 12.97 -10.75
C PRO A 113 8.85 12.83 -9.60
N VAL A 114 8.51 12.00 -8.62
CA VAL A 114 9.40 11.67 -7.50
C VAL A 114 10.38 10.59 -7.95
N ASP A 115 11.66 10.69 -7.57
CA ASP A 115 12.67 9.68 -7.91
C ASP A 115 12.29 8.32 -7.30
N PHE A 116 12.41 7.25 -8.09
CA PHE A 116 12.05 5.90 -7.72
C PHE A 116 12.87 5.40 -6.51
N TRP A 117 14.15 5.76 -6.44
CA TRP A 117 15.04 5.35 -5.36
C TRP A 117 14.69 6.03 -4.03
N ASP A 118 14.30 7.30 -4.08
CA ASP A 118 13.79 8.02 -2.92
C ASP A 118 12.48 7.43 -2.43
N GLY A 119 11.57 7.08 -3.35
CA GLY A 119 10.31 6.40 -3.03
C GLY A 119 10.51 5.01 -2.40
N LEU A 120 11.54 4.26 -2.82
CA LEU A 120 11.86 2.95 -2.25
C LEU A 120 12.40 3.04 -0.82
N LEU A 121 13.29 4.00 -0.55
CA LEU A 121 13.83 4.22 0.81
C LEU A 121 12.75 4.71 1.77
N GLU A 122 11.86 5.60 1.30
CA GLU A 122 10.72 6.07 2.07
C GLU A 122 9.74 4.93 2.35
N SER A 123 9.50 4.03 1.39
CA SER A 123 8.70 2.83 1.58
C SER A 123 9.21 1.93 2.72
N LEU A 124 10.53 1.77 2.83
CA LEU A 124 11.13 0.98 3.91
C LEU A 124 10.91 1.62 5.29
N ALA A 125 11.02 2.96 5.37
CA ALA A 125 10.73 3.70 6.60
C ALA A 125 9.24 3.59 6.99
N VAL A 126 8.34 3.69 6.02
CA VAL A 126 6.89 3.48 6.22
C VAL A 126 6.61 2.05 6.67
N MET A 127 7.22 1.05 6.03
CA MET A 127 7.07 -0.35 6.42
C MET A 127 7.51 -0.57 7.87
N GLY A 128 8.65 0.00 8.27
CA GLY A 128 9.11 -0.03 9.66
C GLY A 128 8.13 0.62 10.63
N ALA A 129 7.56 1.78 10.27
CA ALA A 129 6.56 2.46 11.09
C ALA A 129 5.24 1.67 11.20
N VAL A 130 4.77 1.06 10.09
CA VAL A 130 3.57 0.21 10.08
C VAL A 130 3.77 -1.01 10.97
N ILE A 131 4.92 -1.69 10.85
CA ILE A 131 5.26 -2.84 11.70
C ILE A 131 5.27 -2.43 13.17
N LEU A 132 5.91 -1.31 13.50
CA LEU A 132 5.96 -0.81 14.88
C LEU A 132 4.55 -0.52 15.43
N VAL A 133 3.72 0.20 14.67
CA VAL A 133 2.33 0.51 15.06
C VAL A 133 1.52 -0.78 15.21
N THR A 134 1.71 -1.75 14.31
CA THR A 134 1.03 -3.05 14.37
C THR A 134 1.41 -3.81 15.63
N LEU A 135 2.70 -3.88 15.97
CA LEU A 135 3.19 -4.54 17.18
C LEU A 135 2.68 -3.86 18.46
N VAL A 136 2.74 -2.53 18.51
CA VAL A 136 2.21 -1.74 19.64
C VAL A 136 0.70 -1.97 19.80
N THR A 137 -0.05 -1.94 18.69
CA THR A 137 -1.49 -2.19 18.71
C THR A 137 -1.80 -3.61 19.16
N LEU A 138 -1.07 -4.62 18.67
CA LEU A 138 -1.24 -6.02 19.05
C LEU A 138 -1.02 -6.23 20.56
N VAL A 139 0.03 -5.62 21.12
CA VAL A 139 0.33 -5.68 22.56
C VAL A 139 -0.75 -4.98 23.38
N LEU A 140 -1.25 -3.83 22.93
CA LEU A 140 -2.24 -3.03 23.67
C LEU A 140 -3.67 -3.56 23.54
N THR A 141 -4.00 -4.29 22.46
CA THR A 141 -5.35 -4.80 22.16
C THR A 141 -6.02 -5.53 23.32
N PRO A 142 -5.39 -6.52 24.00
CA PRO A 142 -6.03 -7.23 25.11
C PRO A 142 -6.34 -6.34 26.32
N PHE A 143 -5.66 -5.19 26.48
CA PHE A 143 -5.87 -4.26 27.58
C PHE A 143 -6.93 -3.19 27.29
N LEU A 144 -7.21 -2.93 26.01
CA LEU A 144 -8.07 -1.82 25.57
C LEU A 144 -9.52 -2.22 25.32
N GLY A 145 -9.82 -3.52 25.17
CA GLY A 145 -11.17 -4.00 24.91
C GLY A 145 -11.79 -3.31 23.68
N PRO A 146 -13.00 -2.71 23.78
CA PRO A 146 -13.64 -2.01 22.66
C PRO A 146 -12.84 -0.83 22.09
N LEU A 147 -11.99 -0.19 22.91
CA LEU A 147 -11.14 0.93 22.47
C LEU A 147 -10.02 0.48 21.52
N ALA A 148 -9.73 -0.82 21.44
CA ALA A 148 -8.77 -1.35 20.48
C ALA A 148 -9.16 -1.04 19.02
N SER A 149 -10.45 -0.98 18.71
CA SER A 149 -10.93 -0.62 17.37
C SER A 149 -10.61 0.84 17.03
N VAL A 150 -10.78 1.75 17.99
CA VAL A 150 -10.45 3.18 17.81
C VAL A 150 -8.95 3.35 17.64
N LEU A 151 -8.13 2.64 18.43
CA LEU A 151 -6.69 2.66 18.28
C LEU A 151 -6.24 2.09 16.92
N TYR A 152 -6.85 0.98 16.49
CA TYR A 152 -6.55 0.34 15.21
C TYR A 152 -6.86 1.28 14.04
N TYR A 153 -8.10 1.74 13.90
CA TYR A 153 -8.48 2.59 12.77
C TYR A 153 -7.85 3.99 12.88
N GLY A 154 -7.79 4.57 14.08
CA GLY A 154 -7.18 5.87 14.31
C GLY A 154 -5.67 5.87 14.09
N GLY A 155 -4.96 4.87 14.61
CA GLY A 155 -3.51 4.73 14.46
C GLY A 155 -3.09 4.42 13.03
N ASN A 156 -3.72 3.42 12.40
CA ASN A 156 -3.47 3.12 10.99
C ASN A 156 -3.90 4.29 10.09
N GLY A 157 -5.05 4.90 10.35
CA GLY A 157 -5.54 6.04 9.59
C GLY A 157 -4.65 7.29 9.72
N TRP A 158 -4.09 7.55 10.90
CA TRP A 158 -3.12 8.63 11.09
C TRP A 158 -1.82 8.38 10.31
N LEU A 159 -1.31 7.14 10.36
CA LEU A 159 -0.10 6.77 9.64
C LEU A 159 -0.30 6.86 8.13
N LEU A 160 -1.35 6.23 7.60
CA LEU A 160 -1.72 6.33 6.18
C LEU A 160 -1.92 7.79 5.77
N GLY A 161 -2.66 8.55 6.58
CA GLY A 161 -2.87 9.98 6.36
C GLY A 161 -1.58 10.77 6.24
N ARG A 162 -0.62 10.51 7.14
CA ARG A 162 0.68 11.18 7.17
C ARG A 162 1.49 10.89 5.92
N GLU A 163 1.63 9.62 5.55
CA GLU A 163 2.52 9.18 4.48
C GLU A 163 1.96 9.52 3.10
N PHE A 164 0.71 9.14 2.81
CA PHE A 164 0.13 9.37 1.50
C PHE A 164 -0.09 10.87 1.21
N PHE A 165 -0.42 11.67 2.23
CA PHE A 165 -0.50 13.12 2.05
C PHE A 165 0.88 13.74 1.81
N GLN A 166 1.91 13.28 2.53
CA GLN A 166 3.29 13.75 2.30
C GLN A 166 3.71 13.44 0.85
N MET A 167 3.47 12.22 0.39
CA MET A 167 3.80 11.79 -0.96
C MET A 167 3.11 12.67 -2.02
N ALA A 168 1.80 12.93 -1.87
CA ALA A 168 1.07 13.82 -2.77
C ALA A 168 1.61 15.27 -2.72
N ALA A 169 1.97 15.78 -1.54
CA ALA A 169 2.50 17.14 -1.40
C ALA A 169 3.91 17.30 -1.98
N ARG A 170 4.78 16.27 -1.87
CA ARG A 170 6.16 16.29 -2.38
C ARG A 170 6.26 16.41 -3.91
N ARG A 171 5.21 16.02 -4.62
CA ARG A 171 5.10 16.26 -6.08
C ARG A 171 5.09 17.74 -6.45
N HIS A 172 4.68 18.62 -5.54
CA HIS A 172 4.44 20.04 -5.81
C HIS A 172 5.25 20.99 -4.93
N LEU A 173 5.75 20.50 -3.79
CA LEU A 173 6.42 21.30 -2.77
C LEU A 173 7.74 20.65 -2.38
N HIS A 174 8.73 21.49 -2.06
CA HIS A 174 9.98 21.04 -1.48
C HIS A 174 9.76 20.46 -0.08
N GLU A 175 10.61 19.54 0.36
CA GLU A 175 10.44 18.74 1.59
C GLU A 175 10.02 19.54 2.85
N PRO A 176 10.62 20.72 3.16
CA PRO A 176 10.24 21.50 4.33
C PRO A 176 8.81 22.07 4.21
N GLN A 177 8.42 22.47 3.00
CA GLN A 177 7.11 23.05 2.71
C GLN A 177 6.02 21.96 2.71
N ALA A 178 6.31 20.79 2.12
CA ALA A 178 5.44 19.63 2.15
C ALA A 178 5.15 19.20 3.60
N THR A 179 6.20 19.10 4.43
CA THR A 179 6.09 18.75 5.85
C THR A 179 5.27 19.78 6.64
N ALA A 180 5.50 21.08 6.40
CA ALA A 180 4.74 22.14 7.05
C ALA A 180 3.24 22.10 6.65
N LEU A 181 2.94 21.84 5.39
CA LEU A 181 1.57 21.68 4.90
C LEU A 181 0.89 20.45 5.51
N ARG A 182 1.58 19.30 5.53
CA ARG A 182 1.10 18.07 6.17
C ARG A 182 0.72 18.30 7.62
N ARG A 183 1.60 18.95 8.40
CA ARG A 183 1.32 19.26 9.82
C ARG A 183 0.03 20.07 9.99
N ARG A 184 -0.20 21.07 9.13
CA ARG A 184 -1.43 21.89 9.13
C ARG A 184 -2.67 21.10 8.73
N LEU A 185 -2.52 20.11 7.85
CA LEU A 185 -3.62 19.28 7.34
C LEU A 185 -3.73 17.93 8.04
N THR A 186 -3.05 17.72 9.17
CA THR A 186 -3.08 16.47 9.94
C THR A 186 -4.51 16.00 10.23
N PRO A 187 -5.46 16.85 10.66
CA PRO A 187 -6.83 16.39 10.92
C PRO A 187 -7.54 15.85 9.67
N GLN A 188 -7.40 16.56 8.55
CA GLN A 188 -8.02 16.17 7.27
C GLN A 188 -7.35 14.93 6.68
N ALA A 189 -6.02 14.88 6.72
CA ALA A 189 -5.24 13.74 6.24
C ALA A 189 -5.53 12.49 7.08
N THR A 190 -5.61 12.62 8.41
CA THR A 190 -5.97 11.53 9.31
C THR A 190 -7.41 11.06 9.07
N ALA A 191 -8.37 11.99 8.93
CA ALA A 191 -9.75 11.61 8.65
C ALA A 191 -9.89 10.86 7.31
N LEU A 192 -9.18 11.30 6.25
CA LEU A 192 -9.15 10.56 4.99
C LEU A 192 -8.48 9.19 5.18
N GLY A 193 -7.35 9.14 5.88
CA GLY A 193 -6.63 7.91 6.17
C GLY A 193 -7.46 6.91 6.98
N VAL A 194 -8.28 7.35 7.93
CA VAL A 194 -9.21 6.50 8.69
C VAL A 194 -10.28 5.90 7.76
N LEU A 195 -10.82 6.69 6.83
CA LEU A 195 -11.79 6.18 5.84
C LEU A 195 -11.13 5.14 4.92
N ILE A 196 -9.91 5.40 4.46
CA ILE A 196 -9.11 4.45 3.68
C ILE A 196 -8.82 3.18 4.48
N ALA A 197 -8.42 3.29 5.75
CA ALA A 197 -8.18 2.17 6.63
C ALA A 197 -9.44 1.32 6.85
N ALA A 198 -10.61 1.95 6.96
CA ALA A 198 -11.88 1.25 7.05
C ALA A 198 -12.21 0.49 5.76
N LEU A 199 -11.87 1.03 4.59
CA LEU A 199 -12.08 0.34 3.31
C LEU A 199 -11.15 -0.87 3.13
N LEU A 200 -9.92 -0.83 3.69
CA LEU A 200 -8.97 -1.95 3.66
C LEU A 200 -9.51 -3.21 4.33
N THR A 201 -10.42 -3.08 5.30
CA THR A 201 -10.97 -4.24 6.02
C THR A 201 -11.99 -5.02 5.21
N VAL A 202 -12.52 -4.43 4.13
CA VAL A 202 -13.42 -5.10 3.19
C VAL A 202 -12.57 -5.81 2.12
N PRO A 203 -12.55 -7.16 2.06
CA PRO A 203 -11.61 -7.90 1.22
C PRO A 203 -11.68 -7.53 -0.27
N LEU A 204 -12.88 -7.33 -0.80
CA LEU A 204 -13.08 -6.96 -2.20
C LEU A 204 -12.60 -5.54 -2.51
N LEU A 205 -12.71 -4.62 -1.54
CA LEU A 205 -12.27 -3.23 -1.73
C LEU A 205 -10.75 -3.11 -1.58
N ASN A 206 -10.11 -3.98 -0.81
CA ASN A 206 -8.67 -3.95 -0.56
C ASN A 206 -7.83 -3.92 -1.86
N ILE A 207 -8.32 -4.48 -2.96
CA ILE A 207 -7.63 -4.46 -4.27
C ILE A 207 -7.55 -3.03 -4.85
N VAL A 208 -8.61 -2.22 -4.67
CA VAL A 208 -8.72 -0.87 -5.25
C VAL A 208 -8.29 0.22 -4.29
N VAL A 209 -8.28 -0.06 -2.99
CA VAL A 209 -7.95 0.93 -1.94
C VAL A 209 -6.59 1.60 -2.13
N PRO A 210 -5.50 0.90 -2.51
CA PRO A 210 -4.22 1.56 -2.71
C PRO A 210 -4.29 2.66 -3.79
N VAL A 211 -5.00 2.41 -4.88
CA VAL A 211 -5.27 3.40 -5.94
C VAL A 211 -6.19 4.52 -5.46
N LEU A 212 -7.23 4.17 -4.71
CA LEU A 212 -8.15 5.14 -4.11
C LEU A 212 -7.43 6.08 -3.13
N ALA A 213 -6.46 5.59 -2.37
CA ALA A 213 -5.63 6.38 -1.48
C ALA A 213 -4.79 7.38 -2.28
N ALA A 214 -4.03 6.92 -3.28
CA ALA A 214 -3.22 7.81 -4.12
C ALA A 214 -4.06 8.93 -4.77
N ALA A 215 -5.20 8.59 -5.37
CA ALA A 215 -6.10 9.58 -5.96
C ALA A 215 -6.72 10.51 -4.89
N GLY A 216 -7.19 9.95 -3.78
CA GLY A 216 -7.83 10.70 -2.70
C GLY A 216 -6.91 11.72 -2.05
N PHE A 217 -5.66 11.35 -1.75
CA PHE A 217 -4.68 12.27 -1.18
C PHE A 217 -4.20 13.33 -2.19
N THR A 218 -4.13 12.98 -3.48
CA THR A 218 -3.88 13.95 -4.56
C THR A 218 -4.99 15.01 -4.63
N HIS A 219 -6.26 14.59 -4.62
CA HIS A 219 -7.39 15.53 -4.54
C HIS A 219 -7.39 16.34 -3.25
N LEU A 220 -7.07 15.73 -2.11
CA LEU A 220 -7.01 16.43 -0.84
C LEU A 220 -5.96 17.55 -0.87
N TYR A 221 -4.78 17.28 -1.45
CA TYR A 221 -3.75 18.27 -1.68
C TYR A 221 -4.28 19.43 -2.53
N HIS A 222 -4.80 19.18 -3.73
CA HIS A 222 -5.28 20.24 -4.62
C HIS A 222 -6.48 21.01 -4.06
N LEU A 223 -7.42 20.36 -3.39
CA LEU A 223 -8.55 21.01 -2.72
C LEU A 223 -8.09 21.92 -1.57
N SER A 224 -6.96 21.58 -0.92
CA SER A 224 -6.37 22.42 0.12
C SER A 224 -5.57 23.59 -0.44
N ALA A 225 -4.89 23.40 -1.58
CA ALA A 225 -4.12 24.42 -2.27
C ALA A 225 -5.03 25.47 -2.94
N SER A 226 -6.12 25.04 -3.58
CA SER A 226 -7.10 25.92 -4.23
C SER A 226 -7.90 26.80 -3.26
N ARG A 227 -7.88 26.50 -1.96
CA ARG A 227 -8.42 27.38 -0.90
C ARG A 227 -7.44 28.45 -0.44
N ARG A 228 -6.21 28.52 -0.97
CA ARG A 228 -5.28 29.63 -0.77
C ARG A 228 -5.19 30.45 -2.06
N PRO A 229 -5.99 31.52 -2.21
CA PRO A 229 -5.78 32.48 -3.29
C PRO A 229 -4.47 33.26 -3.16
N ASP A 230 -3.91 33.40 -1.95
CA ASP A 230 -2.88 34.41 -1.69
C ASP A 230 -1.59 33.81 -1.14
N LEU A 231 -0.58 33.66 -2.01
CA LEU A 231 0.86 33.91 -1.76
C LEU A 231 1.59 34.03 -3.13
N ARG A 232 1.02 34.82 -4.05
CA ARG A 232 1.79 35.44 -5.14
C ARG A 232 2.03 36.88 -4.72
N GLY A 233 3.07 37.10 -3.93
CA GLY A 233 3.61 38.39 -3.54
C GLY A 233 5.11 38.26 -3.45
#